data_AF-A0A645CD42-F1
#
_entry.id   AF-A0A645CD42-F1
#
_cell.length_a   1.000
_cell.length_b   1.000
_cell.length_c   1.000
_cell.angle_alpha   90.00
_cell.angle_beta   90.00
_cell.angle_gamma   90.00
#
_symmetry.space_group_name_H-M   'P 1'
#
loop_
_entity.id
_entity.type
_entity.pdbx_description
1 polymer ?
#
loop_
_entity_poly.entity_id
_entity_poly.type
_entity_poly.pdbx_seq_one_letter_code
_entity_poly.pdbx_strand_id
1 'polypeptide(L)'
;MCYYRNDSLSKTLATAVSKAAATTLGLTNRGAVYKSGLAETSSTMNMSSIIIEPMFVSNPADCRKFSSVGGEAVGTAIAEAILSKI
;
A
#
# COMPACT_ATOMS: atom_id res chain seq x y z
N MET A 1 3.76 2.31 2.22
CA MET A 1 3.74 1.36 1.09
C MET A 1 5.13 1.28 0.50
N CYS A 2 5.63 0.09 0.22
CA CYS A 2 6.99 -0.11 -0.29
C CYS A 2 6.95 -0.33 -1.81
N TYR A 3 7.91 0.25 -2.53
CA TYR A 3 8.14 -0.03 -3.95
C TYR A 3 9.61 -0.37 -4.19
N TYR A 4 9.85 -1.14 -5.25
CA TYR A 4 11.20 -1.51 -5.66
C TYR A 4 11.67 -0.72 -6.86
N ARG A 5 12.95 -0.33 -6.78
CA ARG A 5 13.69 0.38 -7.82
C ARG A 5 13.03 1.72 -8.21
N ASN A 6 13.71 2.58 -8.94
CA ASN A 6 13.12 3.81 -9.49
C ASN A 6 12.14 3.52 -10.64
N ASP A 7 11.28 2.51 -10.49
CA ASP A 7 10.21 2.24 -11.43
C ASP A 7 9.07 3.25 -11.20
N SER A 8 8.78 4.04 -12.25
CA SER A 8 7.81 5.13 -12.19
C SER A 8 6.40 4.61 -11.92
N LEU A 9 6.03 3.46 -12.48
CA LEU A 9 4.72 2.87 -12.25
C LEU A 9 4.60 2.34 -10.83
N SER A 10 5.59 1.59 -10.31
CA SER A 10 5.58 1.12 -8.92
C SER A 10 5.50 2.27 -7.91
N LYS A 11 6.22 3.37 -8.14
CA LYS A 11 6.13 4.58 -7.29
C LYS A 11 4.74 5.22 -7.37
N THR A 12 4.17 5.30 -8.57
CA THR A 12 2.82 5.84 -8.81
C THR A 12 1.76 5.02 -8.09
N LEU A 13 1.80 3.69 -8.25
CA LEU A 13 0.91 2.74 -7.60
C LEU A 13 1.05 2.81 -6.07
N ALA A 14 2.27 2.74 -5.54
CA ALA A 14 2.52 2.81 -4.11
C ALA A 14 2.00 4.12 -3.50
N THR A 15 2.13 5.24 -4.22
CA THR A 15 1.62 6.55 -3.76
C THR A 15 0.10 6.57 -3.71
N ALA A 16 -0.57 6.11 -4.77
CA ALA A 16 -2.02 6.05 -4.86
C ALA A 16 -2.61 5.12 -3.78
N VAL A 17 -2.08 3.90 -3.67
CA VAL A 17 -2.51 2.90 -2.70
C VAL A 17 -2.28 3.37 -1.27
N SER A 18 -1.14 4.03 -0.99
CA SER A 18 -0.86 4.58 0.35
C SER A 18 -1.91 5.61 0.77
N LYS A 19 -2.30 6.50 -0.15
CA LYS A 19 -3.31 7.52 0.11
C LYS A 19 -4.68 6.87 0.32
N ALA A 20 -5.08 5.95 -0.54
CA ALA A 20 -6.38 5.28 -0.48
C ALA A 20 -6.55 4.50 0.82
N ALA A 21 -5.63 3.58 1.13
CA ALA A 21 -5.71 2.77 2.34
C ALA A 21 -5.72 3.62 3.62
N ALA A 22 -4.86 4.66 3.70
CA ALA A 22 -4.81 5.56 4.85
C ALA A 22 -6.11 6.37 5.01
N THR A 23 -6.71 6.83 3.90
CA THR A 23 -7.98 7.57 3.92
C THR A 23 -9.12 6.68 4.40
N THR A 24 -9.23 5.48 3.81
CA THR A 24 -10.28 4.50 4.15
C THR A 24 -10.20 4.04 5.60
N LEU A 25 -8.99 3.84 6.13
CA LEU A 25 -8.78 3.45 7.53
C LEU A 25 -8.82 4.63 8.52
N GLY A 26 -8.87 5.87 8.04
CA GLY A 26 -8.71 7.05 8.90
C GLY A 26 -7.36 7.10 9.62
N LEU A 27 -6.29 6.65 8.95
CA LEU A 27 -4.91 6.61 9.46
C LEU A 27 -4.05 7.71 8.85
N THR A 28 -2.93 8.03 9.51
CA THR A 28 -1.91 8.91 8.92
C THR A 28 -1.28 8.25 7.70
N ASN A 29 -1.28 8.93 6.56
CA ASN A 29 -0.61 8.44 5.35
C ASN A 29 0.92 8.58 5.49
N ARG A 30 1.62 7.44 5.64
CA ARG A 30 3.10 7.40 5.72
C ARG A 30 3.80 7.52 4.37
N GLY A 31 3.05 7.45 3.27
CA GLY A 31 3.57 7.59 1.91
C GLY A 31 4.22 6.33 1.32
N ALA A 32 4.69 6.52 0.09
CA ALA A 32 5.43 5.52 -0.67
C ALA A 32 6.94 5.61 -0.35
N VAL A 33 7.57 4.47 -0.06
CA VAL A 33 8.96 4.38 0.35
C VAL A 33 9.69 3.40 -0.57
N TYR A 34 10.84 3.82 -1.10
CA TYR A 34 11.75 2.89 -1.78
C TYR A 34 12.38 1.99 -0.73
N LYS A 35 12.33 0.67 -0.94
CA LYS A 35 12.95 -0.29 -0.03
C LYS A 35 13.68 -1.37 -0.83
N SER A 36 15.00 -1.46 -0.62
CA SER A 36 15.86 -2.50 -1.17
C SER A 36 15.85 -3.75 -0.29
N GLY A 37 16.25 -4.89 -0.85
CA GLY A 37 16.44 -6.13 -0.10
C GLY A 37 15.15 -6.88 0.31
N LEU A 38 13.99 -6.46 -0.21
CA LEU A 38 12.75 -7.23 -0.06
C LEU A 38 12.71 -8.30 -1.15
N ALA A 39 12.60 -9.58 -0.75
CA ALA A 39 12.68 -10.71 -1.66
C ALA A 39 11.63 -10.59 -2.77
N GLU A 40 10.39 -10.28 -2.39
CA GLU A 40 9.20 -10.22 -3.23
C GLU A 40 9.28 -9.17 -4.32
N THR A 41 10.09 -8.13 -4.12
CA THR A 41 10.26 -7.07 -5.11
C THR A 41 11.61 -7.14 -5.83
N SER A 42 12.62 -7.75 -5.21
CA SER A 42 13.94 -7.99 -5.81
C SER A 42 13.93 -9.10 -6.87
N SER A 43 13.07 -10.13 -6.72
CA SER A 43 12.95 -11.24 -7.67
C SER A 43 12.01 -10.93 -8.85
N THR A 44 11.15 -9.92 -8.74
CA THR A 44 10.29 -9.43 -9.81
C THR A 44 11.06 -8.45 -10.70
N MET A 45 12.09 -8.93 -11.41
CA MET A 45 12.94 -8.04 -12.22
C MET A 45 12.26 -7.51 -13.51
N ASN A 46 11.13 -8.11 -13.92
CA ASN A 46 10.49 -7.86 -15.20
C ASN A 46 9.09 -7.23 -15.10
N MET A 47 8.67 -6.79 -13.92
CA MET A 47 7.35 -6.20 -13.71
C MET A 47 7.36 -5.18 -12.58
N SER A 48 6.46 -4.20 -12.66
CA SER A 48 6.19 -3.27 -11.56
C SER A 48 5.65 -4.03 -10.35
N SER A 49 6.17 -3.74 -9.17
CA SER A 49 5.78 -4.40 -7.92
C SER A 49 5.77 -3.45 -6.73
N ILE A 50 4.77 -3.64 -5.86
CA ILE A 50 4.63 -2.91 -4.60
C ILE A 50 4.30 -3.87 -3.47
N ILE A 51 4.70 -3.52 -2.25
CA ILE A 51 4.25 -4.19 -1.02
C ILE A 51 3.34 -3.23 -0.26
N ILE A 52 2.17 -3.74 0.12
CA ILE A 52 1.13 -2.98 0.80
C ILE A 52 1.18 -3.30 2.29
N GLU A 53 1.47 -2.28 3.09
CA GLU A 53 1.45 -2.32 4.56
C GLU A 53 0.35 -1.35 5.03
N PRO A 54 -0.93 -1.77 5.11
CA PRO A 54 -2.05 -0.86 5.32
C PRO A 54 -2.14 -0.30 6.74
N MET A 55 -1.60 -1.02 7.73
CA MET A 55 -1.65 -0.68 9.15
C MET A 55 -0.57 -1.40 9.95
N PHE A 56 -0.33 -0.98 11.19
CA PHE A 56 0.49 -1.75 12.14
C PHE A 56 -0.38 -2.71 12.95
N VAL A 57 -0.19 -4.01 12.78
CA VAL A 57 -0.89 -5.05 13.57
C VAL A 57 -0.48 -5.06 15.05
N SER A 58 0.66 -4.47 15.36
CA SER A 58 1.15 -4.26 16.73
C SER A 58 0.59 -3.01 17.39
N ASN A 59 -0.15 -2.15 16.67
CA ASN A 59 -0.78 -0.95 17.22
C ASN A 59 -2.28 -1.19 17.46
N PRO A 60 -2.74 -1.28 18.72
CA PRO A 60 -4.15 -1.52 19.02
C PRO A 60 -5.11 -0.46 18.44
N ALA A 61 -4.66 0.78 18.27
CA ALA A 61 -5.49 1.83 17.68
C ALA A 61 -5.75 1.61 16.18
N ASP A 62 -4.74 1.14 15.45
CA ASP A 62 -4.87 0.78 14.04
C ASP A 62 -5.78 -0.45 13.88
N CYS A 63 -5.58 -1.46 14.73
CA CYS A 63 -6.42 -2.66 14.73
C CYS A 63 -7.90 -2.32 14.95
N ARG A 64 -8.23 -1.44 15.89
CA ARG A 64 -9.61 -1.00 16.12
C ARG A 64 -10.22 -0.30 14.90
N LYS A 65 -9.45 0.56 14.22
CA LYS A 65 -9.90 1.22 12.99
C LYS A 65 -10.17 0.20 11.88
N PHE A 66 -9.25 -0.75 11.69
CA PHE A 66 -9.43 -1.83 10.72
C PHE A 66 -10.65 -2.70 11.05
N SER A 67 -10.85 -3.08 12.31
CA SER A 67 -12.04 -3.84 12.73
C SER A 67 -13.35 -3.09 12.51
N SER A 68 -13.35 -1.76 12.60
CA SER A 68 -14.54 -0.93 12.34
C SER A 68 -14.81 -0.74 10.84
N VAL A 69 -13.78 -0.66 10.01
CA VAL A 69 -13.89 -0.41 8.56
C VAL A 69 -14.09 -1.71 7.79
N GLY A 70 -13.39 -2.77 8.18
CA GLY A 70 -13.43 -4.09 7.54
C GLY A 70 -12.44 -4.22 6.36
N GLY A 71 -12.03 -5.46 6.12
CA GLY A 71 -11.07 -5.79 5.06
C GLY A 71 -11.61 -5.53 3.65
N GLU A 72 -12.92 -5.68 3.44
CA GLU A 72 -13.56 -5.46 2.14
C GLU A 72 -13.46 -4.01 1.69
N ALA A 73 -13.83 -3.05 2.55
CA ALA A 73 -13.75 -1.62 2.22
C ALA A 73 -12.31 -1.19 1.91
N VAL A 74 -11.32 -1.69 2.67
CA VAL A 74 -9.90 -1.42 2.42
C VAL A 74 -9.44 -2.05 1.10
N GLY A 75 -9.84 -3.30 0.84
CA GLY A 75 -9.50 -4.03 -0.39
C GLY A 75 -10.07 -3.34 -1.63
N THR A 76 -11.33 -2.92 -1.59
CA THR A 76 -11.99 -2.18 -2.68
C THR A 76 -11.27 -0.86 -2.96
N ALA A 77 -10.96 -0.07 -1.92
CA ALA A 77 -10.24 1.18 -2.09
C ALA A 77 -8.84 1.00 -2.69
N ILE A 78 -8.14 -0.08 -2.33
CA ILE A 78 -6.85 -0.44 -2.93
C ILE A 78 -7.02 -0.81 -4.41
N ALA A 79 -8.01 -1.63 -4.74
CA ALA A 79 -8.28 -2.06 -6.11
C ALA A 79 -8.62 -0.87 -7.03
N GLU A 80 -9.52 0.00 -6.58
CA GLU A 80 -9.88 1.24 -7.30
C GLU A 80 -8.67 2.16 -7.48
N ALA A 81 -7.82 2.30 -6.45
CA ALA A 81 -6.61 3.10 -6.54
C ALA A 81 -5.65 2.58 -7.61
N ILE A 82 -5.48 1.25 -7.71
CA ILE A 82 -4.65 0.60 -8.74
C ILE A 82 -5.27 0.83 -10.12
N LEU A 83 -6.56 0.52 -10.30
CA LEU A 83 -7.27 0.65 -11.57
C LEU A 83 -7.28 2.10 -12.10
N SER A 84 -7.19 3.10 -11.23
CA SER A 84 -7.11 4.52 -11.65
C SER A 84 -5.73 4.95 -12.19
N LYS A 85 -4.75 4.05 -12.25
CA LYS A 85 -3.34 4.34 -12.57
C LYS A 85 -2.76 3.44 -13.67
N ILE A 86 -3.54 2.48 -14.15
CA ILE A 86 -3.23 1.57 -15.26
C ILE A 86 -4.28 1.73 -16.35
#